data_AF-A0A3B8PWL2-F1
#
_entry.id   AF-A0A3B8PWL2-F1
#
_cell.length_a   1.000
_cell.length_b   1.000
_cell.length_c   1.000
_cell.angle_alpha   90.00
_cell.angle_beta   90.00
_cell.angle_gamma   90.00
#
_symmetry.space_group_name_H-M   'P 1'
#
loop_
_entity.id
_entity.type
_entity.pdbx_description
1 polymer ?
#
loop_
_entity_poly.entity_id
_entity_poly.type
_entity_poly.pdbx_seq_one_letter_code
_entity_poly.pdbx_strand_id
1 'polypeptide(L)' 'GLLVGCGGGTVRVLELQPEGRRVMDADEFLRGIGRLEGMRLGPV' A
#
# COMPACT_ATOMS: atom_id res chain seq x y z
N GLY A 1 -5.75 0.86 -6.89
CA GLY A 1 -5.13 -0.40 -6.41
C GLY A 1 -3.68 -0.14 -6.05
N LEU A 2 -3.22 -0.66 -4.92
CA LEU A 2 -1.85 -0.47 -4.43
C LEU A 2 -0.92 -1.55 -4.98
N LEU A 3 0.05 -1.15 -5.81
CA LEU A 3 1.06 -2.04 -6.40
C LEU A 3 2.43 -1.78 -5.77
N VAL A 4 3.11 -2.86 -5.39
CA VAL A 4 4.46 -2.82 -4.82
C VAL A 4 5.40 -3.56 -5.76
N GLY A 5 6.45 -2.86 -6.20
CA GLY A 5 7.54 -3.49 -6.93
C GLY A 5 8.35 -4.41 -6.03
N CYS A 6 8.65 -5.60 -6.52
CA CYS A 6 9.49 -6.60 -5.86
C CYS A 6 10.70 -6.93 -6.76
N GLY A 7 11.69 -7.64 -6.22
CA GLY A 7 12.92 -7.96 -6.97
C GLY A 7 12.72 -8.69 -8.30
N GLY A 8 11.57 -9.35 -8.52
CA GLY A 8 11.23 -10.04 -9.77
C GLY A 8 9.74 -10.00 -10.10
N GLY A 9 9.08 -8.86 -9.95
CA GLY A 9 7.66 -8.71 -10.28
C GLY A 9 6.95 -7.67 -9.42
N THR A 10 5.63 -7.79 -9.30
CA THR A 10 4.80 -6.88 -8.52
C THR A 10 3.81 -7.63 -7.66
N VAL A 11 3.59 -7.15 -6.44
CA VAL A 11 2.50 -7.58 -5.58
C VAL A 11 1.39 -6.54 -5.61
N ARG A 12 0.15 -6.98 -5.83
CA ARG A 12 -1.04 -6.15 -5.64
C ARG A 12 -1.56 -6.35 -4.23
N VAL A 13 -1.49 -5.29 -3.42
CA VAL A 13 -2.11 -5.28 -2.09
C VAL A 13 -3.60 -5.04 -2.26
N LEU A 14 -4.41 -5.96 -1.75
CA LEU A 14 -5.87 -5.90 -1.82
C LEU A 14 -6.45 -5.32 -0.54
N GLU A 15 -5.95 -5.75 0.61
CA GLU A 15 -6.34 -5.27 1.95
C GLU A 15 -5.08 -5.00 2.78
N LEU A 16 -5.19 -4.07 3.72
CA LEU A 16 -4.14 -3.75 4.67
C LEU A 16 -4.72 -3.17 5.97
N GLN A 17 -3.91 -3.17 7.03
CA GLN A 17 -4.24 -2.51 8.29
C GLN A 17 -3.17 -1.46 8.60
N PRO A 18 -3.52 -0.16 8.55
CA PRO A 18 -2.64 0.90 9.04
C PRO A 18 -2.58 0.87 10.56
N GLU A 19 -1.46 1.32 11.13
CA GLU A 19 -1.30 1.46 12.58
C GLU A 19 -2.47 2.25 13.21
N GLY A 20 -3.02 1.72 14.31
CA GLY A 20 -4.13 2.34 15.02
C GLY A 20 -5.48 2.31 14.30
N ARG A 21 -5.59 1.68 13.11
CA ARG A 21 -6.84 1.58 12.34
C ARG A 21 -7.28 0.12 12.16
N ARG A 22 -8.51 -0.08 11.68
CA ARG A 22 -9.01 -1.42 11.31
C ARG A 22 -8.46 -1.83 9.95
N VAL A 23 -8.53 -3.13 9.64
CA VAL A 23 -8.31 -3.65 8.27
C VAL A 23 -9.26 -2.95 7.30
N MET A 24 -8.77 -2.62 6.11
CA MET A 24 -9.55 -1.99 5.04
C MET A 24 -9.01 -2.36 3.66
N ASP A 25 -9.83 -2.12 2.65
CA ASP A 25 -9.43 -2.24 1.24
C ASP A 25 -8.31 -1.25 0.91
N ALA A 26 -7.37 -1.68 0.06
CA ALA A 26 -6.28 -0.83 -0.41
C ALA A 26 -6.79 0.42 -1.16
N ASP A 27 -7.92 0.31 -1.86
CA ASP A 27 -8.55 1.45 -2.53
C ASP A 27 -9.22 2.43 -1.54
N GLU A 28 -9.68 1.96 -0.38
CA GLU A 28 -10.12 2.85 0.72
C GLU A 28 -8.90 3.57 1.32
N PHE A 29 -7.83 2.84 1.60
CA PHE A 29 -6.59 3.39 2.12
C PHE A 29 -6.02 4.50 1.22
N LEU A 30 -5.95 4.27 -0.10
CA LEU A 30 -5.41 5.23 -1.07
C LEU A 30 -6.18 6.55 -1.15
N ARG A 31 -7.49 6.54 -0.90
CA ARG A 31 -8.30 7.77 -0.87
C ARG A 31 -7.90 8.71 0.28
N GLY A 32 -7.45 8.14 1.40
CA GLY A 32 -7.07 8.92 2.58
C GLY A 32 -5.64 9.44 2.57
N ILE A 33 -4.71 8.72 1.92
CA ILE A 33 -3.27 9.01 1.99
C ILE A 33 -2.73 9.78 0.76
N GLY A 34 -3.46 9.78 -0.36
CA GLY A 34 -3.04 10.45 -1.58
C GLY A 34 -2.10 9.62 -2.47
N ARG A 35 -1.18 10.28 -3.17
CA ARG A 35 -0.33 9.65 -4.21
C ARG A 35 0.96 9.08 -3.59
N LEU A 36 1.17 7.77 -3.73
CA LEU A 36 2.31 7.03 -3.18
C LEU A 36 3.32 6.55 -4.25
N GLU A 37 3.23 7.06 -5.48
CA GLU A 37 4.13 6.64 -6.56
C GLU A 37 5.59 6.91 -6.20
N GLY A 38 6.44 5.89 -6.38
CA GLY A 38 7.87 5.98 -6.07
C GLY A 38 8.21 5.85 -4.58
N MET A 39 7.23 5.75 -3.69
CA MET A 39 7.49 5.52 -2.27
C MET A 39 8.09 4.12 -2.06
N ARG A 40 9.09 4.03 -1.17
CA ARG A 40 9.72 2.77 -0.76
C ARG A 40 9.11 2.29 0.55
N LEU A 41 8.79 1.00 0.62
CA LEU A 41 8.27 0.34 1.81
C LEU A 41 9.40 -0.42 2.52
N GLY A 42 9.45 -0.32 3.85
CA GLY A 42 10.48 -0.94 4.69
C GLY A 42 11.48 0.07 5.25
N PRO A 43 12.42 -0.38 6.10
CA PRO A 43 13.48 0.48 6.62
C PRO A 43 14.28 1.11 5.47
N VAL A 44 14.61 2.40 5.63
CA VAL A 44 15.50 3.17 4.75
C VAL A 44 16.95 2.96 5.12
#